data_AF-M7SB67-F1
#
_entry.id   AF-M7SB67-F1
#
_cell.length_a   1.000
_cell.length_b   1.000
_cell.length_c   1.000
_cell.angle_alpha   90.00
_cell.angle_beta   90.00
_cell.angle_gamma   90.00
#
_symmetry.space_group_name_H-M   'P 1'
#
loop_
_entity.id
_entity.type
_entity.pdbx_description
1 polymer ?
#
loop_
_entity_poly.entity_id
_entity_poly.type
_entity_poly.pdbx_seq_one_letter_code
_entity_poly.pdbx_strand_id
1 'polypeptide(L)'
;MSPPQKQEFILLSDILGLSLLVDSINHPKPPSSTEGSVLGPFHTHDAPTLELGSNMSGDEAGEPLLCVCTVRDTRGNPVAGVKVDIWETDSSGHYDVQHADRGAPSERCVMVSDADGRFWFRGIRPVSYPIPHDGPVGKLLERLGRHCWRPAHLHFMFAKEGWDHLITALYMRNDRYETTDAVFGVKASLIVDLDRVDAATAKEYGDPQLEGAWLLRHEFILVSEEDTAALRDRNAVEALAKLGLRMRLVDHLPVPELD
;
A
#
# COMPACT_ATOMS: atom_id res chain seq x y z
N MET A 1 -17.58 -16.95 16.21
CA MET A 1 -16.13 -17.20 16.06
C MET A 1 -15.83 -17.18 14.58
N SER A 2 -14.97 -16.27 14.15
CA SER A 2 -14.54 -16.22 12.75
C SER A 2 -13.51 -17.34 12.52
N PRO A 3 -13.57 -18.08 11.40
CA PRO A 3 -12.52 -19.04 11.07
C PRO A 3 -11.16 -18.33 10.95
N PRO A 4 -10.02 -19.04 11.12
CA PRO A 4 -8.68 -18.44 11.09
C PRO A 4 -8.41 -17.56 9.87
N GLN A 5 -9.06 -17.87 8.74
CA GLN A 5 -8.95 -17.15 7.47
C GLN A 5 -9.79 -15.87 7.38
N LYS A 6 -10.74 -15.62 8.29
CA LYS A 6 -11.60 -14.41 8.28
C LYS A 6 -11.39 -13.57 9.54
N GLN A 7 -10.55 -12.55 9.46
CA GLN A 7 -10.30 -11.61 10.56
C GLN A 7 -11.37 -10.51 10.63
N GLU A 8 -12.62 -10.88 10.96
CA GLU A 8 -13.77 -9.93 11.00
C GLU A 8 -13.55 -8.73 11.93
N PHE A 9 -12.75 -8.85 12.99
CA PHE A 9 -12.42 -7.70 13.85
C PHE A 9 -11.46 -6.71 13.18
N ILE A 10 -10.49 -7.21 12.40
CA ILE A 10 -9.63 -6.35 11.57
C ILE A 10 -10.49 -5.65 10.52
N LEU A 11 -11.35 -6.40 9.84
CA LEU A 11 -12.24 -5.83 8.84
C LEU A 11 -13.21 -4.80 9.44
N LEU A 12 -13.70 -5.03 10.67
CA LEU A 12 -14.50 -4.05 11.41
C LEU A 12 -13.68 -2.78 11.73
N SER A 13 -12.42 -2.92 12.13
CA SER A 13 -11.51 -1.78 12.34
C SER A 13 -11.33 -0.98 11.04
N ASP A 14 -11.15 -1.68 9.92
CA ASP A 14 -10.97 -1.08 8.59
C ASP A 14 -12.20 -0.29 8.15
N ILE A 15 -13.40 -0.89 8.20
CA ILE A 15 -14.64 -0.22 7.78
C ILE A 15 -15.09 0.89 8.73
N LEU A 16 -14.49 1.03 9.91
CA LEU A 16 -14.70 2.15 10.83
C LEU A 16 -13.59 3.21 10.73
N GLY A 17 -12.57 2.98 9.90
CA GLY A 17 -11.42 3.89 9.73
C GLY A 17 -10.41 3.86 10.88
N LEU A 18 -10.56 2.92 11.83
CA LEU A 18 -9.68 2.82 13.00
C LEU A 18 -8.28 2.35 12.62
N SER A 19 -8.15 1.45 11.64
CA SER A 19 -6.84 0.94 11.19
C SER A 19 -5.96 2.07 10.63
N LEU A 20 -6.53 2.95 9.81
CA LEU A 20 -5.82 4.12 9.26
C LEU A 20 -5.50 5.17 10.32
N LEU A 21 -6.39 5.35 11.30
CA LEU A 21 -6.14 6.24 12.41
C LEU A 21 -4.93 5.76 13.22
N VAL A 22 -4.86 4.47 13.53
CA VAL A 22 -3.74 3.85 14.25
C VAL A 22 -2.44 3.97 13.44
N ASP A 23 -2.48 3.72 12.13
CA ASP A 23 -1.33 3.90 11.23
C ASP A 23 -0.82 5.36 11.26
N SER A 24 -1.73 6.32 11.07
CA SER A 24 -1.39 7.75 11.02
C SER A 24 -0.80 8.28 12.34
N ILE A 25 -1.20 7.71 13.48
CA ILE A 25 -0.66 8.07 14.80
C ILE A 25 0.73 7.47 15.01
N ASN A 26 0.94 6.21 14.62
CA ASN A 26 2.18 5.48 14.92
C ASN A 26 3.30 5.75 13.90
N HIS A 27 2.94 6.02 12.64
CA HIS A 27 3.85 6.27 11.53
C HIS A 27 3.56 7.64 10.88
N PRO A 28 3.72 8.75 11.63
CA PRO A 28 3.47 10.07 11.07
C PRO A 28 4.43 10.33 9.92
N LYS A 29 3.88 10.76 8.79
CA LYS A 29 4.63 11.02 7.55
C LYS A 29 4.86 12.52 7.37
N PRO A 30 6.11 12.99 7.16
CA PRO A 30 6.38 14.32 6.65
C PRO A 30 5.57 14.59 5.37
N PRO A 31 5.11 15.83 5.10
CA PRO A 31 4.26 16.13 3.94
C PRO A 31 4.86 15.75 2.56
N SER A 32 6.19 15.68 2.46
CA SER A 32 6.89 15.30 1.23
C SER A 32 7.09 13.80 1.06
N SER A 33 6.69 12.98 2.04
CA SER A 33 6.87 11.52 2.00
C SER A 33 5.63 10.81 1.49
N THR A 34 5.79 9.60 0.97
CA THR A 34 4.64 8.80 0.54
C THR A 34 3.79 8.42 1.75
N GLU A 35 2.50 8.65 1.64
CA GLU A 35 1.55 8.35 2.71
C GLU A 35 1.33 6.84 2.87
N GLY A 36 1.14 6.42 4.12
CA GLY A 36 0.69 5.06 4.43
C GLY A 36 -0.78 4.83 4.05
N SER A 37 -1.12 3.57 3.79
CA SER A 37 -2.49 3.09 3.61
C SER A 37 -2.68 1.75 4.33
N VAL A 38 -3.91 1.22 4.34
CA VAL A 38 -4.19 -0.05 5.02
C VAL A 38 -3.41 -1.21 4.41
N LEU A 39 -2.82 -2.07 5.25
CA LEU A 39 -2.22 -3.34 4.83
C LEU A 39 -3.26 -4.28 4.19
N GLY A 40 -4.46 -4.28 4.75
CA GLY A 40 -5.48 -5.28 4.43
C GLY A 40 -5.09 -6.70 4.89
N PRO A 41 -5.96 -7.69 4.69
CA PRO A 41 -5.79 -9.03 5.24
C PRO A 41 -5.05 -10.01 4.32
N PHE A 42 -4.61 -9.58 3.13
CA PHE A 42 -4.21 -10.50 2.04
C PHE A 42 -2.71 -10.52 1.72
N HIS A 43 -1.90 -9.78 2.47
CA HIS A 43 -0.45 -9.92 2.40
C HIS A 43 0.00 -11.31 2.94
N THR A 44 1.00 -11.92 2.30
CA THR A 44 1.57 -13.22 2.71
C THR A 44 3.09 -13.19 2.66
N HIS A 45 3.74 -14.06 3.42
CA HIS A 45 5.20 -14.17 3.47
C HIS A 45 5.78 -15.16 2.46
N ASP A 46 4.95 -15.83 1.66
CA ASP A 46 5.35 -16.84 0.68
C ASP A 46 5.48 -16.29 -0.75
N ALA A 47 5.31 -14.97 -0.95
CA ALA A 47 5.51 -14.34 -2.25
C ALA A 47 6.95 -14.59 -2.77
N PRO A 48 7.11 -14.97 -4.04
CA PRO A 48 8.44 -15.24 -4.59
C PRO A 48 9.23 -13.94 -4.77
N THR A 49 10.53 -13.99 -4.49
CA THR A 49 11.44 -12.93 -4.93
C THR A 49 11.69 -13.05 -6.42
N LEU A 50 11.42 -11.99 -7.18
CA LEU A 50 11.58 -11.93 -8.62
C LEU A 50 12.64 -10.89 -9.00
N GLU A 51 13.32 -11.14 -10.13
CA GLU A 51 14.23 -10.18 -10.75
C GLU A 51 13.44 -9.00 -11.33
N LEU A 52 14.06 -7.82 -11.41
CA LEU A 52 13.46 -6.63 -12.02
C LEU A 52 13.03 -6.90 -13.47
N GLY A 53 11.80 -6.51 -13.81
CA GLY A 53 11.17 -6.75 -15.12
C GLY A 53 10.46 -8.10 -15.26
N SER A 54 10.49 -8.94 -14.24
CA SER A 54 9.70 -10.17 -14.22
C SER A 54 8.21 -9.88 -14.32
N ASN A 55 7.45 -10.83 -14.84
CA ASN A 55 5.99 -10.82 -14.74
C ASN A 55 5.57 -11.49 -13.44
N MET A 56 4.82 -10.79 -12.60
CA MET A 56 4.28 -11.34 -11.36
C MET A 56 2.89 -11.98 -11.53
N SER A 57 2.28 -11.80 -12.70
CA SER A 57 0.93 -12.29 -13.02
C SER A 57 0.96 -13.50 -13.95
N GLY A 58 0.13 -14.48 -13.63
CA GLY A 58 -0.20 -15.61 -14.51
C GLY A 58 -1.60 -15.49 -15.13
N ASP A 59 -2.32 -14.41 -14.85
CA ASP A 59 -3.71 -14.24 -15.26
C ASP A 59 -3.84 -13.73 -16.69
N GLU A 60 -4.15 -14.65 -17.61
CA GLU A 60 -4.34 -14.35 -19.03
C GLU A 60 -5.58 -13.47 -19.32
N ALA A 61 -6.53 -13.35 -18.38
CA ALA A 61 -7.72 -12.51 -18.53
C ALA A 61 -7.49 -11.06 -18.08
N GLY A 62 -6.39 -10.77 -17.38
CA GLY A 62 -6.03 -9.43 -16.95
C GLY A 62 -5.49 -8.56 -18.09
N GLU A 63 -5.80 -7.26 -18.06
CA GLU A 63 -5.20 -6.31 -19.00
C GLU A 63 -3.72 -6.10 -18.63
N PRO A 64 -2.75 -6.29 -19.54
CA PRO A 64 -1.33 -6.15 -19.21
C PRO A 64 -0.96 -4.75 -18.67
N LEU A 65 -0.15 -4.74 -17.61
CA LEU A 65 0.37 -3.53 -16.95
C LEU A 65 1.89 -3.63 -16.81
N LEU A 66 2.60 -2.56 -17.20
CA LEU A 66 3.98 -2.31 -16.82
C LEU A 66 4.00 -1.30 -15.68
N CYS A 67 4.56 -1.69 -14.54
CA CYS A 67 4.81 -0.80 -13.40
C CYS A 67 6.30 -0.43 -13.38
N VAL A 68 6.59 0.87 -13.42
CA VAL A 68 7.94 1.43 -13.31
C VAL A 68 7.99 2.38 -12.14
N CYS A 69 8.69 1.98 -11.10
CA CYS A 69 8.71 2.72 -9.85
C CYS A 69 10.14 3.08 -9.42
N THR A 70 10.25 4.11 -8.59
CA THR A 70 11.50 4.49 -7.93
C THR A 70 11.29 4.71 -6.45
N VAL A 71 12.35 4.54 -5.67
CA VAL A 71 12.37 4.79 -4.23
C VAL A 71 13.43 5.86 -3.95
N ARG A 72 13.00 6.95 -3.32
CA ARG A 72 13.86 8.07 -2.93
C ARG A 72 13.69 8.44 -1.46
N ASP A 73 14.65 9.20 -0.95
CA ASP A 73 14.55 9.88 0.33
C ASP A 73 13.87 11.26 0.18
N THR A 74 13.58 11.91 1.30
CA THR A 74 12.96 13.26 1.33
C THR A 74 13.83 14.36 0.72
N ARG A 75 15.09 14.07 0.39
CA ARG A 75 16.03 14.98 -0.29
C ARG A 75 16.19 14.64 -1.79
N GLY A 76 15.46 13.63 -2.29
CA GLY A 76 15.50 13.18 -3.68
C GLY A 76 16.65 12.21 -4.00
N ASN A 77 17.41 11.74 -3.00
CA ASN A 77 18.45 10.74 -3.25
C ASN A 77 17.81 9.37 -3.51
N PRO A 78 18.32 8.57 -4.47
CA PRO A 78 17.85 7.21 -4.66
C PRO A 78 18.15 6.33 -3.45
N VAL A 79 17.22 5.44 -3.11
CA VAL A 79 17.38 4.48 -2.01
C VAL A 79 17.49 3.07 -2.60
N ALA A 80 18.73 2.60 -2.72
CA ALA A 80 19.04 1.27 -3.22
C ALA A 80 18.81 0.17 -2.18
N GLY A 81 18.56 -1.07 -2.62
CA GLY A 81 18.48 -2.23 -1.75
C GLY A 81 17.29 -2.19 -0.78
N VAL A 82 16.16 -1.60 -1.20
CA VAL A 82 14.90 -1.62 -0.46
C VAL A 82 14.15 -2.88 -0.87
N LYS A 83 13.72 -3.70 0.10
CA LYS A 83 12.80 -4.81 -0.16
C LYS A 83 11.41 -4.23 -0.42
N VAL A 84 10.79 -4.63 -1.53
CA VAL A 84 9.45 -4.20 -1.93
C VAL A 84 8.57 -5.43 -2.11
N ASP A 85 7.66 -5.68 -1.17
CA ASP A 85 6.59 -6.67 -1.34
C ASP A 85 5.43 -6.01 -2.12
N ILE A 86 4.92 -6.68 -3.14
CA ILE A 86 3.91 -6.18 -4.07
C ILE A 86 2.81 -7.23 -4.17
N TRP A 87 1.54 -6.82 -4.08
CA TRP A 87 0.40 -7.73 -4.26
C TRP A 87 -0.86 -7.02 -4.76
N GLU A 88 -1.66 -7.73 -5.54
CA GLU A 88 -2.97 -7.29 -6.04
C GLU A 88 -3.95 -8.47 -6.18
N THR A 89 -5.18 -8.16 -6.59
CA THR A 89 -6.15 -9.16 -7.00
C THR A 89 -5.89 -9.62 -8.43
N ASP A 90 -6.35 -10.82 -8.76
CA ASP A 90 -6.54 -11.22 -10.15
C ASP A 90 -7.61 -10.35 -10.86
N SER A 91 -7.79 -10.58 -12.16
CA SER A 91 -8.78 -9.89 -13.00
C SER A 91 -10.24 -10.12 -12.58
N SER A 92 -10.50 -11.12 -11.74
CA SER A 92 -11.82 -11.39 -11.16
C SER A 92 -12.07 -10.64 -9.84
N GLY A 93 -11.07 -9.92 -9.33
CA GLY A 93 -11.14 -9.20 -8.06
C GLY A 93 -10.89 -10.06 -6.82
N HIS A 94 -10.15 -11.15 -6.95
CA HIS A 94 -9.77 -12.02 -5.83
C HIS A 94 -8.26 -12.08 -5.65
N TYR A 95 -7.79 -12.00 -4.40
CA TYR A 95 -6.42 -12.39 -4.08
C TYR A 95 -6.29 -13.91 -4.16
N ASP A 96 -5.12 -14.41 -4.58
CA ASP A 96 -4.80 -15.85 -4.65
C ASP A 96 -5.18 -16.63 -3.38
N VAL A 97 -4.97 -16.05 -2.18
CA VAL A 97 -5.33 -16.64 -0.87
C VAL A 97 -6.83 -16.84 -0.65
N GLN A 98 -7.67 -16.24 -1.47
CA GLN A 98 -9.12 -16.41 -1.43
C GLN A 98 -9.57 -17.61 -2.27
N HIS A 99 -8.73 -18.12 -3.18
CA HIS A 99 -9.03 -19.30 -3.99
C HIS A 99 -8.81 -20.57 -3.19
N ALA A 100 -9.84 -21.43 -3.15
CA ALA A 100 -9.80 -22.67 -2.37
C ALA A 100 -8.76 -23.67 -2.91
N ASP A 101 -8.43 -23.57 -4.18
CA ASP A 101 -7.48 -24.38 -4.94
C ASP A 101 -6.13 -23.67 -5.16
N ARG A 102 -5.80 -22.66 -4.34
CA ARG A 102 -4.50 -21.98 -4.38
C ARG A 102 -3.34 -22.99 -4.36
N GLY A 103 -2.70 -23.17 -5.52
CA GLY A 103 -1.56 -24.05 -5.67
C GLY A 103 -0.23 -23.38 -5.36
N ALA A 104 -0.06 -22.14 -5.82
CA ALA A 104 1.14 -21.33 -5.63
C ALA A 104 0.75 -19.84 -5.47
N PRO A 105 1.63 -19.01 -4.92
CA PRO A 105 1.48 -17.56 -4.95
C PRO A 105 1.24 -17.04 -6.38
N SER A 106 0.23 -16.18 -6.55
CA SER A 106 -0.04 -15.45 -7.81
C SER A 106 -0.37 -13.99 -7.51
N GLU A 107 -0.17 -13.12 -8.49
CA GLU A 107 -0.41 -11.66 -8.38
C GLU A 107 0.34 -11.02 -7.21
N ARG A 108 1.49 -11.59 -6.86
CA ARG A 108 2.36 -11.10 -5.79
C ARG A 108 3.82 -11.43 -6.04
N CYS A 109 4.70 -10.53 -5.65
CA CYS A 109 6.13 -10.78 -5.68
C CYS A 109 6.87 -9.93 -4.65
N VAL A 110 8.14 -10.26 -4.46
CA VAL A 110 9.11 -9.42 -3.75
C VAL A 110 10.17 -8.98 -4.73
N MET A 111 10.53 -7.70 -4.71
CA MET A 111 11.64 -7.15 -5.47
C MET A 111 12.60 -6.38 -4.57
N VAL A 112 13.78 -6.06 -5.11
CA VAL A 112 14.78 -5.24 -4.43
C VAL A 112 15.12 -4.06 -5.34
N SER A 113 15.04 -2.83 -4.82
CA SER A 113 15.40 -1.65 -5.59
C SER A 113 16.87 -1.66 -6.01
N ASP A 114 17.16 -1.23 -7.23
CA ASP A 114 18.51 -1.17 -7.78
C ASP A 114 19.34 0.00 -7.22
N ALA A 115 20.55 0.20 -7.74
CA ALA A 115 21.46 1.27 -7.32
C ALA A 115 20.88 2.69 -7.51
N ASP A 116 19.96 2.86 -8.46
CA ASP A 116 19.26 4.12 -8.74
C ASP A 116 17.89 4.18 -8.03
N GLY A 117 17.62 3.24 -7.12
CA GLY A 117 16.37 3.12 -6.38
C GLY A 117 15.21 2.62 -7.23
N ARG A 118 15.45 2.12 -8.44
CA ARG A 118 14.39 1.68 -9.37
C ARG A 118 13.95 0.26 -9.06
N PHE A 119 12.67 -0.01 -9.30
CA PHE A 119 12.13 -1.36 -9.43
C PHE A 119 10.99 -1.33 -10.45
N TRP A 120 10.87 -2.38 -11.25
CA TRP A 120 9.82 -2.47 -12.26
C TRP A 120 9.41 -3.92 -12.47
N PHE A 121 8.17 -4.12 -12.90
CA PHE A 121 7.58 -5.44 -13.10
C PHE A 121 6.42 -5.37 -14.07
N ARG A 122 6.08 -6.54 -14.63
CA ARG A 122 4.85 -6.73 -15.39
C ARG A 122 3.81 -7.36 -14.48
N GLY A 123 2.58 -6.93 -14.61
CA GLY A 123 1.42 -7.45 -13.89
C GLY A 123 0.17 -7.23 -14.73
N ILE A 124 -0.96 -7.10 -14.06
CA ILE A 124 -2.24 -6.79 -14.69
C ILE A 124 -2.79 -5.50 -14.14
N ARG A 125 -3.70 -4.86 -14.88
CA ARG A 125 -4.37 -3.66 -14.41
C ARG A 125 -5.26 -4.03 -13.21
N PRO A 126 -5.12 -3.34 -12.06
CA PRO A 126 -5.96 -3.60 -10.91
C PRO A 126 -7.45 -3.39 -11.23
N VAL A 127 -8.31 -4.18 -10.59
CA VAL A 127 -9.76 -4.07 -10.69
C VAL A 127 -10.38 -3.77 -9.33
N SER A 128 -11.51 -3.07 -9.32
CA SER A 128 -12.26 -2.84 -8.08
C SER A 128 -12.87 -4.16 -7.60
N TYR A 129 -12.90 -4.37 -6.28
CA TYR A 129 -13.43 -5.60 -5.70
C TYR A 129 -14.16 -5.34 -4.37
N PRO A 130 -15.13 -6.19 -3.98
CA PRO A 130 -15.78 -6.07 -2.69
C PRO A 130 -14.94 -6.70 -1.58
N ILE A 131 -14.89 -6.06 -0.40
CA ILE A 131 -14.41 -6.73 0.82
C ILE A 131 -15.34 -7.91 1.19
N PRO A 132 -14.86 -8.90 1.96
CA PRO A 132 -15.73 -9.96 2.47
C PRO A 132 -16.97 -9.39 3.18
N HIS A 133 -18.16 -9.74 2.68
CA HIS A 133 -19.42 -9.12 3.11
C HIS A 133 -20.52 -10.15 3.43
N ASP A 134 -20.18 -11.43 3.55
CA ASP A 134 -21.08 -12.49 3.98
C ASP A 134 -21.15 -12.64 5.52
N GLY A 135 -20.31 -11.89 6.24
CA GLY A 135 -20.20 -11.87 7.71
C GLY A 135 -20.93 -10.72 8.41
N PRO A 136 -20.73 -10.58 9.74
CA PRO A 136 -21.26 -9.47 10.52
C PRO A 136 -20.90 -8.08 9.98
N VAL A 137 -19.69 -7.88 9.46
CA VAL A 137 -19.30 -6.60 8.85
C VAL A 137 -20.16 -6.27 7.64
N GLY A 138 -20.42 -7.23 6.76
CA GLY A 138 -21.31 -7.03 5.61
C GLY A 138 -22.73 -6.62 6.03
N LYS A 139 -23.28 -7.30 7.04
CA LYS A 139 -24.59 -6.95 7.62
C LYS A 139 -24.60 -5.53 8.22
N LEU A 140 -23.50 -5.13 8.87
CA LEU A 140 -23.37 -3.78 9.41
C LEU A 140 -23.34 -2.74 8.29
N LEU A 141 -22.57 -2.96 7.22
CA LEU A 141 -22.54 -2.06 6.06
C LEU A 141 -23.93 -1.90 5.43
N GLU A 142 -24.66 -2.99 5.25
CA GLU A 142 -26.04 -2.97 4.75
C GLU A 142 -26.95 -2.12 5.64
N ARG A 143 -26.87 -2.29 6.97
CA ARG A 143 -27.64 -1.49 7.94
C ARG A 143 -27.28 -0.02 7.94
N LEU A 144 -26.04 0.32 7.62
CA LEU A 144 -25.54 1.69 7.50
C LEU A 144 -25.77 2.30 6.11
N GLY A 145 -26.32 1.53 5.15
CA GLY A 145 -26.51 1.98 3.77
C GLY A 145 -25.20 2.18 3.01
N ARG A 146 -24.12 1.47 3.40
CA ARG A 146 -22.80 1.55 2.77
C ARG A 146 -22.54 0.35 1.86
N HIS A 147 -21.79 0.57 0.78
CA HIS A 147 -21.31 -0.52 -0.08
C HIS A 147 -20.04 -1.19 0.46
N CYS A 148 -19.71 -2.37 -0.05
CA CYS A 148 -18.51 -3.14 0.31
C CYS A 148 -17.33 -2.99 -0.66
N TRP A 149 -17.48 -2.21 -1.73
CA TRP A 149 -16.44 -2.07 -2.76
C TRP A 149 -15.24 -1.23 -2.33
N ARG A 150 -14.06 -1.70 -2.71
CA ARG A 150 -12.81 -0.93 -2.75
C ARG A 150 -12.48 -0.57 -4.21
N PRO A 151 -11.93 0.61 -4.48
CA PRO A 151 -11.46 0.98 -5.81
C PRO A 151 -10.31 0.07 -6.28
N ALA A 152 -10.05 0.01 -7.58
CA ALA A 152 -8.90 -0.66 -8.15
C ALA A 152 -7.58 -0.11 -7.55
N HIS A 153 -6.74 -0.99 -7.01
CA HIS A 153 -5.46 -0.60 -6.42
C HIS A 153 -4.43 -1.72 -6.40
N LEU A 154 -3.18 -1.31 -6.30
CA LEU A 154 -2.02 -2.16 -6.14
C LEU A 154 -1.36 -1.86 -4.79
N HIS A 155 -1.06 -2.90 -4.02
CA HIS A 155 -0.42 -2.75 -2.71
C HIS A 155 1.10 -2.82 -2.79
N PHE A 156 1.74 -2.10 -1.86
CA PHE A 156 3.18 -2.09 -1.67
C PHE A 156 3.53 -2.11 -0.18
N MET A 157 4.59 -2.84 0.15
CA MET A 157 5.23 -2.78 1.46
C MET A 157 6.73 -2.66 1.28
N PHE A 158 7.32 -1.62 1.88
CA PHE A 158 8.73 -1.28 1.77
C PHE A 158 9.43 -1.53 3.09
N ALA A 159 10.52 -2.29 3.05
CA ALA A 159 11.35 -2.59 4.21
C ALA A 159 12.84 -2.42 3.89
N LYS A 160 13.54 -1.67 4.75
CA LYS A 160 14.99 -1.51 4.73
C LYS A 160 15.46 -1.09 6.12
N GLU A 161 16.54 -1.69 6.61
CA GLU A 161 17.12 -1.32 7.91
C GLU A 161 17.45 0.18 7.97
N GLY A 162 17.02 0.85 9.06
CA GLY A 162 17.16 2.30 9.26
C GLY A 162 16.11 3.17 8.56
N TRP A 163 15.18 2.56 7.82
CA TRP A 163 14.06 3.25 7.16
C TRP A 163 12.73 2.86 7.81
N ASP A 164 11.85 3.84 7.99
CA ASP A 164 10.52 3.59 8.52
C ASP A 164 9.75 2.69 7.55
N HIS A 165 9.16 1.64 8.11
CA HIS A 165 8.39 0.68 7.34
C HIS A 165 7.20 1.39 6.67
N LEU A 166 7.05 1.24 5.35
CA LEU A 166 5.94 1.85 4.61
C LEU A 166 5.04 0.78 4.06
N ILE A 167 3.78 0.78 4.50
CA ILE A 167 2.69 0.03 3.88
C ILE A 167 1.81 1.04 3.16
N THR A 168 1.58 0.84 1.87
CA THR A 168 0.77 1.77 1.07
C THR A 168 0.07 1.05 -0.08
N ALA A 169 -0.73 1.79 -0.83
CA ALA A 169 -1.38 1.33 -2.03
C ALA A 169 -1.52 2.49 -3.02
N LEU A 170 -1.47 2.19 -4.32
CA LEU A 170 -1.77 3.14 -5.37
C LEU A 170 -3.15 2.85 -5.95
N TYR A 171 -4.00 3.88 -6.00
CA TYR A 171 -5.40 3.78 -6.41
C TYR A 171 -5.59 4.37 -7.81
N MET A 172 -6.39 3.71 -8.65
CA MET A 172 -6.56 4.14 -10.04
C MET A 172 -7.47 5.37 -10.12
N ARG A 173 -7.03 6.43 -10.81
CA ARG A 173 -7.85 7.62 -11.05
C ARG A 173 -9.09 7.28 -11.86
N ASN A 174 -10.20 7.91 -11.50
CA ASN A 174 -11.53 7.76 -12.07
C ASN A 174 -12.15 6.37 -11.83
N ASP A 175 -11.60 5.59 -10.89
CA ASP A 175 -12.30 4.39 -10.41
C ASP A 175 -13.65 4.78 -9.80
N ARG A 176 -14.67 3.97 -10.04
CA ARG A 176 -16.04 4.20 -9.55
C ARG A 176 -16.11 4.40 -8.03
N TYR A 177 -15.21 3.79 -7.28
CA TYR A 177 -15.19 3.79 -5.81
C TYR A 177 -14.04 4.62 -5.24
N GLU A 178 -13.32 5.40 -6.06
CA GLU A 178 -12.20 6.25 -5.65
C GLU A 178 -12.56 7.13 -4.44
N THR A 179 -13.74 7.77 -4.48
CA THR A 179 -14.18 8.68 -3.41
C THR A 179 -15.02 8.01 -2.33
N THR A 180 -15.25 6.69 -2.42
CA THR A 180 -16.17 5.97 -1.54
C THR A 180 -15.63 4.64 -1.03
N ASP A 181 -14.31 4.45 -1.03
CA ASP A 181 -13.66 3.21 -0.55
C ASP A 181 -14.24 2.72 0.79
N ALA A 182 -14.68 1.47 0.84
CA ALA A 182 -15.33 0.86 1.99
C ALA A 182 -14.46 0.87 3.26
N VAL A 183 -13.14 0.95 3.11
CA VAL A 183 -12.16 0.96 4.22
C VAL A 183 -11.38 2.27 4.36
N PHE A 184 -11.80 3.31 3.62
CA PHE A 184 -11.20 4.65 3.67
C PHE A 184 -9.70 4.73 3.31
N GLY A 185 -9.16 3.74 2.61
CA GLY A 185 -7.72 3.64 2.31
C GLY A 185 -7.21 4.68 1.31
N VAL A 186 -8.11 5.28 0.52
CA VAL A 186 -7.76 6.26 -0.52
C VAL A 186 -7.34 7.58 0.10
N LYS A 187 -6.19 8.08 -0.37
CA LYS A 187 -5.69 9.43 -0.11
C LYS A 187 -5.36 10.11 -1.43
N ALA A 188 -5.54 11.42 -1.51
CA ALA A 188 -5.37 12.15 -2.77
C ALA A 188 -3.98 11.99 -3.40
N SER A 189 -2.93 11.90 -2.57
CA SER A 189 -1.54 11.69 -2.97
C SER A 189 -1.27 10.28 -3.55
N LEU A 190 -2.14 9.31 -3.25
CA LEU A 190 -2.02 7.92 -3.65
C LEU A 190 -2.88 7.57 -4.88
N ILE A 191 -3.59 8.55 -5.45
CA ILE A 191 -4.37 8.37 -6.68
C ILE A 191 -3.48 8.64 -7.88
N VAL A 192 -3.32 7.63 -8.72
CA VAL A 192 -2.41 7.64 -9.88
C VAL A 192 -3.16 7.48 -11.19
N ASP A 193 -2.58 8.06 -12.23
CA ASP A 193 -3.03 7.88 -13.61
C ASP A 193 -2.30 6.70 -14.25
N LEU A 194 -2.97 6.01 -15.17
CA LEU A 194 -2.36 5.01 -16.04
C LEU A 194 -2.20 5.57 -17.44
N ASP A 195 -0.97 5.51 -17.93
CA ASP A 195 -0.62 5.83 -19.31
C ASP A 195 -0.65 4.56 -20.17
N ARG A 196 -0.25 4.71 -21.44
CA ARG A 196 0.03 3.59 -22.34
C ARG A 196 1.52 3.50 -22.61
N VAL A 197 2.03 2.28 -22.64
CA VAL A 197 3.41 2.01 -23.03
C VAL A 197 3.60 2.35 -24.51
N ASP A 198 4.54 3.24 -24.80
CA ASP A 198 4.96 3.55 -26.17
C ASP A 198 6.13 2.65 -26.63
N ALA A 199 6.46 2.69 -27.93
CA ALA A 199 7.54 1.89 -28.51
C ALA A 199 8.91 2.14 -27.85
N ALA A 200 9.17 3.37 -27.38
CA ALA A 200 10.41 3.72 -26.71
C ALA A 200 10.51 3.06 -25.33
N THR A 201 9.44 3.14 -24.53
CA THR A 201 9.33 2.50 -23.22
C THR A 201 9.36 0.98 -23.35
N ALA A 202 8.64 0.38 -24.30
CA ALA A 202 8.65 -1.06 -24.54
C ALA A 202 10.08 -1.56 -24.85
N LYS A 203 10.84 -0.79 -25.64
CA LYS A 203 12.24 -1.08 -25.93
C LYS A 203 13.15 -0.92 -24.71
N GLU A 204 12.95 0.14 -23.92
CA GLU A 204 13.72 0.39 -22.70
C GLU A 204 13.58 -0.76 -21.69
N TYR A 205 12.34 -1.23 -21.48
CA TYR A 205 12.03 -2.30 -20.53
C TYR A 205 12.03 -3.71 -21.14
N GLY A 206 12.62 -3.84 -22.34
CA GLY A 206 13.08 -5.12 -22.88
C GLY A 206 12.03 -6.05 -23.46
N ASP A 207 10.79 -5.59 -23.65
CA ASP A 207 9.72 -6.42 -24.18
C ASP A 207 8.83 -5.63 -25.16
N PRO A 208 9.04 -5.79 -26.48
CA PRO A 208 8.22 -5.14 -27.50
C PRO A 208 6.72 -5.50 -27.41
N GLN A 209 6.35 -6.62 -26.77
CA GLN A 209 4.95 -7.00 -26.58
C GLN A 209 4.24 -6.13 -25.55
N LEU A 210 4.98 -5.29 -24.81
CA LEU A 210 4.40 -4.31 -23.90
C LEU A 210 3.84 -3.08 -24.61
N GLU A 211 4.15 -2.84 -25.89
CA GLU A 211 3.61 -1.67 -26.58
C GLU A 211 2.07 -1.69 -26.58
N GLY A 212 1.45 -0.62 -26.08
CA GLY A 212 0.01 -0.50 -25.89
C GLY A 212 -0.52 -1.09 -24.58
N ALA A 213 0.29 -1.77 -23.77
CA ALA A 213 -0.06 -2.13 -22.40
C ALA A 213 -0.30 -0.88 -21.54
N TRP A 214 -0.94 -1.06 -20.39
CA TRP A 214 -1.04 0.01 -19.39
C TRP A 214 0.34 0.30 -18.78
N LEU A 215 0.57 1.55 -18.39
CA LEU A 215 1.81 2.01 -17.79
C LEU A 215 1.51 2.76 -16.49
N LEU A 216 2.08 2.28 -15.39
CA LEU A 216 2.11 3.00 -14.12
C LEU A 216 3.54 3.47 -13.88
N ARG A 217 3.71 4.79 -13.68
CA ARG A 217 4.96 5.38 -13.20
C ARG A 217 4.74 6.03 -11.84
N HIS A 218 5.55 5.68 -10.85
CA HIS A 218 5.43 6.26 -9.52
C HIS A 218 6.77 6.41 -8.80
N GLU A 219 6.89 7.46 -8.00
CA GLU A 219 8.03 7.71 -7.14
C GLU A 219 7.58 7.60 -5.68
N PHE A 220 8.12 6.63 -4.97
CA PHE A 220 7.91 6.43 -3.55
C PHE A 220 8.99 7.17 -2.76
N ILE A 221 8.57 8.00 -1.81
CA ILE A 221 9.45 8.74 -0.92
C ILE A 221 9.42 8.09 0.46
N LEU A 222 10.52 7.44 0.83
CA LEU A 222 10.72 6.87 2.15
C LEU A 222 11.36 7.85 3.11
N VAL A 223 11.20 7.56 4.39
CA VAL A 223 11.67 8.37 5.52
C VAL A 223 12.48 7.46 6.45
N SER A 224 13.50 8.00 7.10
CA SER A 224 14.26 7.23 8.07
C SER A 224 13.42 6.94 9.33
N GLU A 225 13.79 5.89 10.06
CA GLU A 225 13.18 5.61 11.37
C GLU A 225 13.42 6.78 12.34
N GLU A 226 14.61 7.39 12.27
CA GLU A 226 15.00 8.55 13.08
C GLU A 226 14.09 9.76 12.84
N ASP A 227 13.88 10.13 11.57
CA ASP A 227 13.04 11.27 11.20
C ASP A 227 11.58 11.05 11.61
N THR A 228 11.08 9.82 11.45
CA THR A 228 9.71 9.44 11.84
C THR A 228 9.53 9.49 13.36
N ALA A 229 10.48 8.94 14.13
CA ALA A 229 10.47 9.00 15.58
C ALA A 229 10.52 10.45 16.08
N ALA A 230 11.39 11.28 15.50
CA ALA A 230 11.48 12.71 15.83
C ALA A 230 10.18 13.46 15.51
N LEU A 231 9.51 13.15 14.40
CA LEU A 231 8.23 13.76 14.05
C LEU A 231 7.11 13.33 15.01
N ARG A 232 7.05 12.05 15.37
CA ARG A 232 6.10 11.53 16.36
C ARG A 232 6.25 12.23 17.69
N ASP A 233 7.49 12.38 18.15
CA ASP A 233 7.80 13.04 19.41
C ASP A 233 7.37 14.51 19.40
N ARG A 234 7.66 15.26 18.32
CA ARG A 234 7.18 16.63 18.16
C ARG A 234 5.66 16.73 18.19
N ASN A 235 4.97 15.87 17.42
CA ASN A 235 3.51 15.85 17.37
C ASN A 235 2.89 15.55 18.74
N ALA A 236 3.48 14.63 19.51
CA ALA A 236 3.04 14.29 20.85
C ALA A 236 3.19 15.48 21.82
N VAL A 237 4.33 16.16 21.82
CA VAL A 237 4.57 17.35 22.65
C VAL A 237 3.59 18.46 22.29
N GLU A 238 3.40 18.75 21.00
CA GLU A 238 2.44 19.77 20.55
C GLU A 238 1.00 19.44 20.94
N ALA A 239 0.59 18.17 20.84
CA ALA A 239 -0.74 17.73 21.24
C ALA A 239 -0.95 17.88 22.75
N LEU A 240 0.02 17.48 23.57
CA LEU A 240 -0.03 17.62 25.03
C LEU A 240 -0.08 19.09 25.46
N ALA A 241 0.72 19.95 24.80
CA ALA A 241 0.71 21.39 25.06
C ALA A 241 -0.66 22.02 24.74
N LYS A 242 -1.31 21.62 23.64
CA LYS A 242 -2.67 22.05 23.30
C LYS A 242 -3.72 21.61 24.32
N LEU A 243 -3.46 20.51 25.05
CA LEU A 243 -4.29 20.04 26.17
C LEU A 243 -3.95 20.72 27.51
N GLY A 244 -2.99 21.65 27.53
CA GLY A 244 -2.56 22.34 28.75
C GLY A 244 -1.67 21.50 29.67
N LEU A 245 -1.08 20.41 29.16
CA LEU A 245 -0.22 19.51 29.91
C LEU A 245 1.26 19.87 29.67
N ARG A 246 2.02 20.06 30.76
CA ARG A 246 3.48 20.27 30.72
C ARG A 246 4.20 18.94 30.90
N MET A 247 4.65 18.37 29.79
CA MET A 247 5.26 17.05 29.73
C MET A 247 6.54 17.13 28.92
N ARG A 248 7.56 16.36 29.32
CA ARG A 248 8.75 16.08 28.51
C ARG A 248 8.69 14.64 28.00
N LEU A 249 9.44 14.35 26.94
CA LEU A 249 9.60 12.96 26.48
C LEU A 249 10.87 12.34 27.07
N VAL A 250 10.74 11.14 27.62
CA VAL A 250 11.85 10.26 28.01
C VAL A 250 11.62 8.92 27.31
N ASP A 251 12.56 8.49 26.47
CA ASP A 251 12.42 7.29 25.62
C ASP A 251 11.09 7.26 24.83
N HIS A 252 10.73 8.38 24.20
CA HIS A 252 9.47 8.60 23.47
C HIS A 252 8.18 8.56 24.31
N LEU A 253 8.29 8.47 25.64
CA LEU A 253 7.13 8.45 26.55
C LEU A 253 6.95 9.80 27.25
N PRO A 254 5.71 10.33 27.30
CA PRO A 254 5.42 11.57 28.01
C PRO A 254 5.51 11.38 29.53
N VAL A 255 6.34 12.21 30.17
CA VAL A 255 6.55 12.26 31.61
C VAL A 255 6.26 13.68 32.09
N PRO A 256 5.53 13.88 33.21
CA PRO A 256 5.32 15.19 33.80
C PRO A 256 6.63 15.92 34.03
N GLU A 257 6.69 17.20 33.65
CA GLU A 257 7.73 18.08 34.16
C GLU A 257 7.40 18.32 35.65
N LEU A 258 8.19 17.70 36.53
CA LEU A 258 8.15 17.98 37.95
C LEU A 258 9.01 19.22 38.19
N ASP A 259 8.42 20.26 38.77
CA ASP A 259 9.09 21.49 39.21
C ASP A 259 10.19 21.21 40.26
#